data_AF-A0A6P1YRT3-F1
#
_entry.id   AF-A0A6P1YRT3-F1
#
_cell.length_a   1.000
_cell.length_b   1.000
_cell.length_c   1.000
_cell.angle_alpha   90.00
_cell.angle_beta   90.00
_cell.angle_gamma   90.00
#
_symmetry.space_group_name_H-M   'P 1'
#
loop_
_entity.id
_entity.type
_entity.pdbx_description
1 polymer ?
#
loop_
_entity_poly.entity_id
_entity_poly.type
_entity_poly.pdbx_seq_one_letter_code
_entity_poly.pdbx_strand_id
1 'polypeptide(L)'
;MAWVYLGIAGLLEVVFAMSMKSAEGFTRLGPTVLTVITGAFGFLCLGMALKDLPVSVAYPIWTAIGTLGTVLFGTLILGETLGVGKMICLAMIVIGITGLKAAV
;
A
#
# COMPACT_ATOMS: atom_id res chain seq x y z
N MET A 1 0.60 -16.01 11.29
CA MET A 1 0.44 -15.97 9.81
C MET A 1 -0.16 -14.65 9.30
N ALA A 2 -1.04 -13.99 10.05
CA ALA A 2 -1.63 -12.69 9.68
C ALA A 2 -0.64 -11.60 9.23
N TRP A 3 0.53 -11.47 9.87
CA TRP A 3 1.57 -10.52 9.46
C TRP A 3 2.12 -10.76 8.05
N VAL A 4 2.21 -12.02 7.61
CA VAL A 4 2.64 -12.38 6.26
C VAL A 4 1.58 -11.96 5.25
N TYR A 5 0.31 -12.26 5.54
CA TYR A 5 -0.82 -11.79 4.72
C TYR A 5 -0.88 -10.27 4.65
N LEU A 6 -0.58 -9.57 5.75
CA LEU A 6 -0.53 -8.12 5.79
C LEU A 6 0.61 -7.56 4.90
N GLY A 7 1.78 -8.18 4.95
CA GLY A 7 2.91 -7.83 4.08
C GLY A 7 2.59 -8.04 2.60
N ILE A 8 2.00 -9.20 2.26
CA ILE A 8 1.56 -9.51 0.89
C ILE A 8 0.46 -8.54 0.43
N ALA A 9 -0.51 -8.24 1.29
CA ALA A 9 -1.56 -7.26 1.01
C ALA A 9 -0.97 -5.86 0.73
N GLY A 10 0.06 -5.46 1.48
CA GLY A 10 0.76 -4.21 1.26
C GLY A 10 1.52 -4.18 -0.08
N LEU A 11 2.17 -5.27 -0.47
CA LEU A 11 2.83 -5.38 -1.78
C LEU A 11 1.83 -5.35 -2.94
N LEU A 12 0.71 -6.06 -2.80
CA LEU A 12 -0.38 -6.03 -3.77
C LEU A 12 -0.97 -4.63 -3.92
N GLU A 13 -1.03 -3.85 -2.84
CA GLU A 13 -1.51 -2.47 -2.86
C GLU A 13 -0.59 -1.57 -3.71
N VAL A 14 0.72 -1.79 -3.66
CA VAL A 14 1.68 -1.07 -4.53
C VAL A 14 1.41 -1.38 -5.99
N VAL A 15 1.24 -2.66 -6.34
CA VAL A 15 0.93 -3.06 -7.72
C VAL A 15 -0.42 -2.51 -8.17
N PHE A 16 -1.41 -2.52 -7.28
CA PHE A 16 -2.73 -1.94 -7.49
C PHE A 16 -2.66 -0.45 -7.83
N ALA A 17 -1.97 0.34 -7.00
CA ALA A 17 -1.82 1.78 -7.21
C ALA A 17 -1.08 2.11 -8.51
N MET A 18 0.01 1.38 -8.80
CA MET A 18 0.77 1.55 -10.05
C MET A 18 -0.06 1.18 -11.28
N SER A 19 -0.77 0.04 -11.24
CA SER A 19 -1.63 -0.42 -12.33
C SER A 19 -2.78 0.54 -12.58
N MET A 20 -3.36 1.10 -11.51
CA MET A 20 -4.44 2.08 -11.61
C MET A 20 -3.96 3.36 -12.30
N LYS A 21 -2.75 3.84 -11.98
CA LYS A 21 -2.13 4.96 -12.69
C LYS A 21 -1.91 4.64 -14.17
N SER A 22 -1.43 3.43 -14.49
CA SER A 22 -1.21 2.97 -15.86
C SER A 22 -2.50 2.69 -16.65
N ALA A 23 -3.65 2.57 -15.99
CA ALA A 23 -4.93 2.34 -16.64
C ALA A 23 -5.47 3.57 -17.39
N GLU A 24 -4.84 4.75 -17.26
CA GLU A 24 -5.22 5.99 -17.94
C GLU A 24 -6.73 6.29 -17.79
N GLY A 25 -7.25 6.19 -16.57
CA GLY A 25 -8.68 6.36 -16.28
C GLY A 25 -9.56 5.19 -16.74
N PHE A 26 -9.02 3.96 -16.68
CA PHE A 26 -9.67 2.71 -17.10
C PHE A 26 -9.94 2.58 -18.61
N THR A 27 -9.23 3.36 -19.43
CA THR A 27 -9.31 3.26 -20.88
C THR A 27 -8.49 2.09 -21.43
N ARG A 28 -7.44 1.66 -20.72
CA ARG A 28 -6.63 0.50 -21.09
C ARG A 28 -7.09 -0.75 -20.35
N LEU A 29 -7.54 -1.75 -21.11
CA LEU A 29 -8.03 -3.04 -20.58
C LEU A 29 -6.98 -3.82 -19.78
N GLY A 30 -5.74 -3.91 -20.29
CA GLY A 30 -4.66 -4.67 -19.63
C GLY A 30 -4.39 -4.23 -18.18
N PRO A 31 -4.00 -2.95 -17.96
CA PRO A 31 -3.78 -2.43 -16.61
C PRO A 31 -5.03 -2.43 -15.74
N THR A 32 -6.21 -2.23 -16.33
CA THR A 32 -7.48 -2.27 -15.60
C THR A 32 -7.75 -3.64 -15.01
N VAL A 33 -7.57 -4.72 -15.79
CA VAL A 33 -7.72 -6.09 -15.30
C VAL A 33 -6.71 -6.36 -14.18
N LEU A 34 -5.46 -5.90 -14.34
CA LEU A 34 -4.45 -6.05 -13.30
C LEU A 34 -4.86 -5.34 -12.00
N THR A 35 -5.33 -4.10 -12.08
CA THR A 35 -5.87 -3.35 -10.93
C THR A 35 -6.99 -4.11 -10.23
N VAL A 36 -7.95 -4.66 -10.97
CA VAL A 36 -9.08 -5.41 -10.36
C VAL A 36 -8.57 -6.66 -9.64
N ILE A 37 -7.68 -7.42 -10.27
CA ILE A 37 -7.12 -8.66 -9.69
C ILE A 37 -6.29 -8.34 -8.44
N THR A 38 -5.35 -7.40 -8.52
CA THR A 38 -4.48 -7.09 -7.38
C THR A 38 -5.24 -6.45 -6.24
N GLY A 39 -6.23 -5.60 -6.54
CA GLY A 39 -7.12 -5.04 -5.54
C GLY A 39 -7.94 -6.11 -4.84
N ALA A 40 -8.59 -7.02 -5.59
CA ALA A 40 -9.36 -8.12 -5.01
C ALA A 40 -8.50 -9.02 -4.12
N PHE A 41 -7.33 -9.46 -4.61
CA PHE A 41 -6.39 -10.26 -3.82
C PHE A 41 -5.84 -9.51 -2.60
N GLY A 42 -5.57 -8.20 -2.74
CA GLY A 42 -5.11 -7.34 -1.65
C GLY A 42 -6.13 -7.27 -0.52
N PHE A 43 -7.40 -7.00 -0.85
CA PHE A 43 -8.50 -6.99 0.11
C PHE A 43 -8.73 -8.35 0.76
N LEU A 44 -8.61 -9.46 0.02
CA LEU A 44 -8.72 -10.80 0.59
C LEU A 44 -7.59 -11.09 1.59
N CYS A 45 -6.34 -10.74 1.25
CA CYS A 45 -5.21 -10.90 2.16
C CYS A 45 -5.34 -10.00 3.40
N LEU A 46 -5.78 -8.76 3.23
CA LEU A 46 -6.07 -7.86 4.35
C LEU A 46 -7.17 -8.42 5.25
N GLY A 47 -8.27 -8.90 4.66
CA GLY A 47 -9.37 -9.55 5.39
C GLY A 47 -8.91 -10.78 6.17
N MET A 48 -7.98 -11.57 5.64
CA MET A 48 -7.36 -12.68 6.36
C MET A 48 -6.46 -12.20 7.51
N ALA A 49 -5.71 -11.12 7.33
CA ALA A 49 -4.89 -10.54 8.40
C ALA A 49 -5.77 -9.98 9.54
N LEU A 50 -6.90 -9.36 9.20
CA LEU A 50 -7.85 -8.76 10.14
C LEU A 50 -8.61 -9.78 11.00
N LYS A 51 -8.59 -11.08 10.65
CA LYS A 51 -9.15 -12.13 11.52
C LYS A 51 -8.36 -12.29 12.82
N ASP A 52 -7.05 -12.10 12.76
CA ASP A 52 -6.16 -12.28 13.91
C ASP A 52 -5.63 -10.95 14.48
N LEU A 53 -5.65 -9.87 13.68
CA LEU A 53 -5.09 -8.56 14.06
C LEU A 53 -6.21 -7.53 14.25
N PRO A 54 -6.09 -6.65 15.27
CA PRO A 54 -6.95 -5.50 15.40
C PRO A 54 -6.88 -4.60 14.17
N VAL A 55 -8.04 -4.13 13.70
CA VAL A 55 -8.13 -3.18 12.57
C VAL A 55 -7.29 -1.92 12.83
N SER A 56 -7.24 -1.45 14.09
CA SER A 56 -6.44 -0.30 14.52
C SER A 56 -4.93 -0.47 14.31
N VAL A 57 -4.43 -1.71 14.21
CA VAL A 57 -3.01 -2.01 13.97
C VAL A 57 -2.77 -2.41 12.52
N ALA A 58 -3.59 -3.32 12.00
CA ALA A 58 -3.39 -3.88 10.67
C ALA A 58 -3.62 -2.84 9.56
N TYR A 59 -4.69 -2.04 9.64
CA TYR A 59 -5.04 -1.11 8.57
C TYR A 59 -3.99 0.00 8.38
N PRO A 60 -3.51 0.67 9.44
CA PRO A 60 -2.44 1.67 9.30
C PRO A 60 -1.13 1.07 8.78
N ILE A 61 -0.75 -0.13 9.21
CA ILE A 61 0.47 -0.79 8.73
C ILE A 61 0.34 -1.14 7.23
N TRP A 62 -0.81 -1.66 6.82
CA TRP A 62 -1.10 -1.95 5.41
C TRP A 62 -1.01 -0.68 4.54
N THR A 63 -1.62 0.42 4.97
CA THR A 63 -1.54 1.69 4.23
C THR A 63 -0.12 2.28 4.23
N ALA A 64 0.66 2.10 5.30
CA ALA A 64 2.08 2.51 5.33
C ALA A 64 2.89 1.78 4.25
N ILE A 65 2.77 0.45 4.20
CA ILE A 65 3.51 -0.38 3.23
C ILE A 65 3.11 0.02 1.81
N GLY A 66 1.81 0.15 1.54
CA GLY A 66 1.29 0.60 0.25
C GLY A 66 1.82 2.00 -0.12
N THR A 67 1.77 2.95 0.81
CA THR A 67 2.23 4.33 0.57
C THR A 67 3.74 4.40 0.30
N LEU A 68 4.55 3.77 1.15
CA LEU A 68 6.01 3.74 0.98
C LEU A 68 6.41 3.07 -0.34
N GLY A 69 5.81 1.92 -0.65
CA GLY A 69 6.08 1.23 -1.90
C GLY A 69 5.63 2.03 -3.11
N THR A 70 4.44 2.64 -3.07
CA THR A 70 3.93 3.45 -4.19
C THR A 70 4.78 4.70 -4.42
N VAL A 71 5.27 5.35 -3.36
CA VAL A 71 6.20 6.47 -3.53
C VAL A 71 7.53 5.99 -4.09
N LEU A 72 8.10 4.90 -3.56
CA LEU A 72 9.38 4.37 -4.04
C LEU A 72 9.29 3.98 -5.53
N PHE A 73 8.30 3.16 -5.89
CA PHE A 73 8.08 2.74 -7.27
C PHE A 73 7.62 3.88 -8.17
N GLY A 74 6.83 4.83 -7.68
CA GLY A 74 6.46 6.03 -8.41
C GLY A 74 7.69 6.88 -8.76
N THR A 75 8.64 7.00 -7.84
CA THR A 75 9.86 7.77 -8.09
C THR A 75 10.82 7.05 -9.03
N LEU A 76 10.91 5.72 -8.95
CA LEU A 76 11.74 4.90 -9.82
C LEU A 76 11.18 4.73 -11.24
N ILE A 77 9.87 4.50 -11.37
CA ILE A 77 9.21 4.15 -12.64
C ILE A 77 8.65 5.39 -13.35
N LEU A 78 8.02 6.31 -12.60
CA LEU A 78 7.40 7.50 -13.17
C LEU A 78 8.35 8.71 -13.17
N GLY A 79 9.54 8.58 -12.57
CA GLY A 79 10.50 9.67 -12.45
C GLY A 79 10.01 10.83 -11.57
N GLU A 80 9.05 10.57 -10.66
CA GLU A 80 8.57 11.60 -9.75
C GLU A 80 9.70 12.11 -8.86
N THR A 81 9.83 13.43 -8.74
CA THR A 81 10.81 14.05 -7.85
C THR A 81 10.41 13.86 -6.39
N LEU A 82 11.28 13.19 -5.62
CA LEU A 82 11.21 13.14 -4.17
C LEU A 82 11.63 14.50 -3.59
N GLY A 83 10.67 15.40 -3.46
CA GLY A 83 10.87 16.63 -2.71
C GLY A 83 11.15 16.34 -1.23
N VAL A 84 12.02 17.13 -0.61
CA VAL A 84 12.39 17.00 0.82
C VAL A 84 11.15 17.03 1.72
N GLY A 85 10.15 17.85 1.40
CA GLY A 85 8.87 17.88 2.13
C GLY A 85 8.09 16.56 2.07
N LYS A 86 8.05 15.88 0.91
CA LYS A 86 7.38 14.57 0.74
C LYS A 86 8.05 13.50 1.61
N MET A 87 9.38 13.54 1.72
CA MET A 87 10.15 12.64 2.60
C MET A 87 9.87 12.89 4.08
N ILE A 88 9.79 14.15 4.53
CA ILE A 88 9.47 14.48 5.92
C ILE A 88 8.07 13.97 6.29
N CYS A 89 7.08 14.21 5.42
CA CYS A 89 5.71 13.71 5.65
C CYS A 89 5.65 12.18 5.69
N LEU A 90 6.38 11.48 4.81
CA LEU A 90 6.50 10.03 4.85
C LEU A 90 7.13 9.54 6.15
N ALA A 91 8.19 10.19 6.62
CA ALA A 91 8.82 9.85 7.90
C ALA A 91 7.83 10.03 9.06
N MET A 92 7.04 11.11 9.07
CA MET A 92 6.00 11.32 10.09
C MET A 92 4.91 10.25 10.05
N ILE A 93 4.48 9.81 8.86
CA ILE A 93 3.51 8.71 8.72
C ILE A 93 4.08 7.43 9.35
N VAL A 94 5.34 7.09 9.02
CA VAL A 94 5.99 5.89 9.57
C VAL A 94 6.10 5.98 11.09
N ILE A 95 6.51 7.12 11.64
CA ILE A 95 6.62 7.37 13.09
C ILE A 95 5.25 7.27 13.77
N GLY A 96 4.21 7.85 13.17
CA GLY A 96 2.85 7.77 13.71
C GLY A 96 2.33 6.34 13.78
N ILE A 97 2.63 5.53 12.77
CA ILE A 97 2.17 4.13 12.70
C ILE A 97 2.96 3.23 13.65
N THR A 98 4.28 3.41 13.78
CA THR A 98 5.06 2.69 14.79
C THR A 98 4.69 3.10 16.21
N GLY A 99 4.38 4.38 16.44
CA GLY A 99 3.83 4.87 17.71
C GLY A 99 2.48 4.24 18.03
N LEU A 100 1.57 4.15 17.05
CA LEU A 100 0.27 3.51 17.22
C LEU A 100 0.40 2.02 17.54
N LYS A 101 1.32 1.32 16.88
CA LYS A 101 1.64 -0.09 17.18
C LYS A 101 2.21 -0.26 18.60
N ALA A 102 3.03 0.66 19.08
CA ALA A 102 3.64 0.59 20.41
C ALA A 102 2.66 0.96 21.54
N ALA A 103 1.59 1.68 21.23
CA ALA A 103 0.56 2.08 22.19
C ALA A 103 -0.54 1.02 22.38
N VAL A 104 -0.57 -0.02 21.54
CA VAL A 104 -1.52 -1.16 21.59
C VAL A 104 -0.80 -2.40 22.09
#